data_AF-A0A239Q2R4-F1
#
_entry.id   AF-A0A239Q2R4-F1
#
_cell.length_a   1.000
_cell.length_b   1.000
_cell.length_c   1.000
_cell.angle_alpha   90.00
_cell.angle_beta   90.00
_cell.angle_gamma   90.00
#
_symmetry.space_group_name_H-M   'P 1'
#
loop_
_entity.id
_entity.type
_entity.pdbx_description
1 polymer ?
#
loop_
_entity_poly.entity_id
_entity_poly.type
_entity_poly.pdbx_seq_one_letter_code
_entity_poly.pdbx_strand_id
1 'polypeptide(L)'
;MPLGSWRRPRTPGDLTIRWTRRSRALAADSWTGIEVPLVEELEAHEVEILDGAAVKRVLSTATTSVVYTTAQQTADWGAPLDSLDIRIYQLSALVGRGAPKSVTLIL
;
A
#
# COMPACT_ATOMS: atom_id res chain seq x y z
N MET A 1 -2.14 -35.77 32.51
CA MET A 1 -1.89 -35.39 31.10
C MET A 1 -2.21 -33.91 30.96
N PRO A 2 -1.28 -33.02 30.59
CA PRO A 2 -1.60 -31.60 30.48
C PRO A 2 -2.34 -31.32 29.17
N LEU A 3 -3.37 -30.49 29.26
CA LEU A 3 -4.23 -30.04 28.18
C LEU A 3 -3.42 -29.16 27.22
N GLY A 4 -3.26 -29.59 25.97
CA GLY A 4 -2.70 -28.75 24.91
C GLY A 4 -3.53 -27.49 24.76
N SER A 5 -2.88 -26.33 24.77
CA SER A 5 -3.53 -25.06 24.53
C SER A 5 -4.07 -25.07 23.09
N TRP A 6 -5.39 -25.16 22.93
CA TRP A 6 -6.04 -24.93 21.66
C TRP A 6 -5.90 -23.45 21.31
N ARG A 7 -4.75 -23.06 20.75
CA ARG A 7 -4.59 -21.80 20.03
C ARG A 7 -5.51 -21.94 18.81
N ARG A 8 -6.74 -21.42 18.91
CA ARG A 8 -7.56 -21.21 17.71
C ARG A 8 -6.74 -20.33 16.76
N PRO A 9 -6.56 -20.73 15.49
CA PRO A 9 -6.01 -19.81 14.50
C PRO A 9 -6.89 -18.57 14.52
N ARG A 10 -6.32 -17.42 14.86
CA ARG A 10 -7.02 -16.15 14.78
C ARG A 10 -7.12 -15.85 13.30
N THR A 11 -8.27 -16.12 12.66
CA THR A 11 -8.43 -15.75 11.24
C THR A 11 -8.18 -14.24 11.13
N PRO A 12 -7.20 -13.80 10.34
CA PRO A 12 -6.99 -12.37 10.14
C PRO A 12 -8.26 -11.80 9.54
N GLY A 13 -8.69 -10.64 10.01
CA GLY A 13 -9.70 -9.87 9.28
C GLY A 13 -9.08 -9.20 8.05
N ASP A 14 -9.91 -8.60 7.22
CA ASP A 14 -9.43 -7.75 6.14
C ASP A 14 -8.64 -6.56 6.70
N LEU A 15 -7.44 -6.34 6.17
CA LEU A 15 -6.59 -5.23 6.58
C LEU A 15 -6.84 -4.03 5.68
N THR A 16 -7.46 -2.99 6.24
CA THR A 16 -7.64 -1.71 5.54
C THR A 16 -6.44 -0.82 5.79
N ILE A 17 -5.55 -0.72 4.80
CA ILE A 17 -4.37 0.13 4.85
C ILE A 17 -4.78 1.52 4.35
N ARG A 18 -4.61 2.54 5.20
CA ARG A 18 -4.91 3.94 4.88
C ARG A 18 -3.68 4.82 5.05
N TRP A 19 -3.56 5.83 4.20
CA TRP A 19 -2.52 6.83 4.32
C TRP A 19 -3.06 8.21 3.99
N THR A 20 -2.33 9.24 4.40
CA THR A 20 -2.59 10.62 3.95
C THR A 20 -1.79 10.87 2.68
N ARG A 21 -2.43 11.45 1.65
CA ARG A 21 -1.74 11.90 0.43
C ARG A 21 -0.67 12.91 0.82
N ARG A 22 0.55 12.78 0.29
CA ARG A 22 1.58 13.81 0.42
C ARG A 22 1.31 14.87 -0.65
N SER A 23 1.16 16.13 -0.25
CA SER A 23 1.14 17.23 -1.22
C SER A 23 2.53 17.31 -1.87
N ARG A 24 2.60 17.08 -3.18
CA ARG A 24 3.77 17.50 -3.96
C ARG A 24 3.60 18.98 -4.25
N ALA A 25 4.10 19.84 -3.37
CA ALA A 25 4.36 21.22 -3.75
C ALA A 25 5.45 21.18 -4.84
N LEU A 26 5.04 21.32 -6.10
CA LEU A 26 5.93 21.66 -7.21
C LEU A 26 6.50 23.05 -6.91
N ALA A 27 7.58 23.11 -6.15
CA ALA A 27 8.40 24.31 -6.10
C ALA A 27 9.23 24.35 -7.38
N ALA A 28 8.76 25.09 -8.39
CA ALA A 28 9.56 25.95 -9.28
C ALA A 28 8.76 26.35 -10.52
N ASP A 29 8.35 27.62 -10.55
CA ASP A 29 8.42 28.54 -11.68
C ASP A 29 8.36 27.93 -13.09
N SER A 30 7.16 27.87 -13.67
CA SER A 30 7.00 27.72 -15.11
C SER A 30 5.89 28.66 -15.57
N TRP A 31 6.24 29.94 -15.69
CA TRP A 31 5.41 30.95 -16.32
C TRP A 31 5.61 30.87 -17.84
N THR A 32 5.22 29.75 -18.45
CA THR A 32 5.08 29.64 -19.90
C THR A 32 3.89 28.76 -20.21
N GLY A 33 2.83 29.40 -20.69
CA GLY A 33 1.58 28.77 -21.07
C GLY A 33 1.79 27.75 -22.17
N ILE A 34 1.41 26.52 -21.87
CA ILE A 34 0.83 25.60 -22.84
C ILE A 34 -0.37 25.00 -22.12
N GLU A 35 -1.55 25.25 -22.65
CA GLU A 35 -2.80 24.63 -22.20
C GLU A 35 -2.74 23.15 -22.59
N VAL A 36 -2.10 22.34 -21.73
CA VAL A 36 -2.17 20.88 -21.81
C VAL A 36 -3.58 20.51 -21.35
N PRO A 37 -4.37 19.76 -22.13
CA PRO A 37 -5.66 19.30 -21.68
C PRO A 37 -5.46 18.55 -20.36
N LEU A 38 -6.04 19.11 -19.30
CA LEU A 38 -6.11 18.60 -17.94
C LEU A 38 -7.00 17.34 -17.91
N VAL A 39 -6.66 16.34 -18.72
CA VAL A 39 -7.25 15.00 -18.66
C VAL A 39 -6.54 14.30 -17.50
N GLU A 40 -7.09 14.60 -16.32
CA GLU A 40 -7.07 13.82 -15.10
C GLU A 40 -5.69 13.34 -14.64
N GLU A 41 -5.15 14.04 -13.63
CA GLU A 41 -4.25 13.45 -12.65
C GLU A 41 -4.91 12.20 -12.04
N LEU A 42 -4.81 11.05 -12.71
CA LEU A 42 -5.17 9.78 -12.10
C LEU A 42 -4.29 9.60 -10.86
N GLU A 43 -4.87 9.85 -9.68
CA GLU A 43 -4.27 9.62 -8.37
C GLU A 43 -4.16 8.10 -8.10
N ALA A 44 -3.41 7.42 -8.95
CA ALA A 44 -3.12 6.02 -8.76
C ALA A 44 -2.02 5.87 -7.71
N HIS A 45 -2.21 4.89 -6.84
CA HIS A 45 -1.26 4.52 -5.81
C HIS A 45 -1.00 3.02 -5.91
N GLU A 46 0.22 2.62 -5.59
CA GLU A 46 0.60 1.23 -5.46
C GLU A 46 1.11 0.97 -4.05
N VAL A 47 0.66 -0.13 -3.47
CA VAL A 47 1.09 -0.61 -2.16
C VAL A 47 1.77 -1.95 -2.37
N GLU A 48 3.07 -1.98 -2.17
CA GLU A 48 3.83 -3.23 -2.10
C GLU A 48 3.77 -3.77 -0.68
N ILE A 49 3.39 -5.03 -0.56
CA ILE A 49 3.49 -5.84 0.65
C ILE A 49 4.80 -6.60 0.59
N LEU A 50 5.62 -6.50 1.63
CA LEU A 50 6.97 -7.03 1.66
C LEU A 50 7.10 -8.26 2.56
N ASP A 51 8.02 -9.14 2.15
CA ASP A 51 8.57 -10.24 2.93
C ASP A 51 10.09 -10.02 3.02
N GLY A 52 10.50 -9.27 4.05
CA GLY A 52 11.84 -8.69 4.11
C GLY A 52 12.11 -7.74 2.93
N ALA A 53 13.04 -8.11 2.06
CA ALA A 53 13.37 -7.32 0.86
C ALA A 53 12.51 -7.66 -0.36
N ALA A 54 11.81 -8.80 -0.35
CA ALA A 54 11.03 -9.28 -1.49
C ALA A 54 9.63 -8.68 -1.50
N VAL A 55 9.12 -8.34 -2.69
CA VAL A 55 7.73 -7.94 -2.87
C VAL A 55 6.87 -9.20 -2.94
N LYS A 56 6.01 -9.40 -1.94
CA LYS A 56 5.07 -10.52 -1.87
C LYS A 56 3.83 -10.27 -2.73
N ARG A 57 3.32 -9.03 -2.69
CA ARG A 57 2.13 -8.61 -3.41
C ARG A 57 2.18 -7.13 -3.73
N VAL A 58 1.55 -6.73 -4.83
CA VAL A 58 1.31 -5.34 -5.19
C VAL A 58 -0.20 -5.14 -5.24
N LEU A 59 -0.69 -4.09 -4.57
CA LEU A 59 -2.08 -3.68 -4.60
C LEU A 59 -2.16 -2.27 -5.21
N SER A 60 -2.99 -2.08 -6.22
CA SER A 60 -3.19 -0.79 -6.87
C SER A 60 -4.54 -0.19 -6.48
N THR A 61 -4.59 1.12 -6.25
CA THR A 61 -5.82 1.84 -5.88
C THR A 61 -5.79 3.26 -6.41
N ALA A 62 -6.96 3.79 -6.77
CA ALA A 62 -7.13 5.20 -7.13
C ALA A 62 -7.48 6.09 -5.93
N THR A 63 -7.47 5.52 -4.71
CA THR A 63 -7.80 6.24 -3.47
C THR A 63 -6.65 6.12 -2.47
N THR A 64 -6.69 6.87 -1.37
CA THR A 64 -5.68 6.78 -0.30
C THR A 64 -5.91 5.61 0.67
N SER A 65 -6.52 4.54 0.16
CA SER A 65 -6.76 3.32 0.92
C SER A 65 -6.77 2.09 0.02
N VAL A 66 -6.33 0.97 0.58
CA VAL A 66 -6.41 -0.34 -0.06
C VAL A 66 -6.77 -1.41 0.96
N VAL A 67 -7.47 -2.45 0.50
CA VAL A 67 -7.84 -3.58 1.34
C VAL A 67 -6.97 -4.77 0.96
N TYR A 68 -6.23 -5.26 1.94
CA TYR A 68 -5.50 -6.53 1.85
C TYR A 68 -6.37 -7.61 2.49
N THR A 69 -7.10 -8.34 1.65
CA THR A 69 -8.19 -9.21 2.11
C THR A 69 -7.66 -10.44 2.85
N THR A 70 -8.50 -11.04 3.67
CA THR A 70 -8.20 -12.27 4.40
C THR A 70 -7.77 -13.41 3.47
N ALA A 71 -8.39 -13.50 2.28
CA ALA A 71 -8.02 -14.49 1.28
C ALA A 71 -6.62 -14.25 0.70
N GLN A 72 -6.26 -12.98 0.46
CA GLN A 72 -4.91 -12.61 0.01
C GLN A 72 -3.87 -12.87 1.10
N GLN A 73 -4.19 -12.51 2.35
CA GLN A 73 -3.35 -12.83 3.51
C GLN A 73 -3.10 -14.33 3.67
N THR A 74 -4.15 -15.14 3.53
CA THR A 74 -4.05 -16.61 3.63
C THR A 74 -3.23 -17.19 2.48
N ALA A 75 -3.40 -16.67 1.26
CA ALA A 75 -2.63 -17.11 0.10
C ALA A 75 -1.14 -16.76 0.21
N ASP A 76 -0.82 -15.60 0.79
CA ASP A 76 0.57 -15.11 0.85
C ASP A 76 1.34 -15.69 2.05
N TRP A 77 0.65 -15.94 3.18
CA TRP A 77 1.31 -16.27 4.45
C TRP A 77 0.85 -17.60 5.07
N GLY A 78 -0.34 -18.10 4.74
CA GLY A 78 -0.92 -19.31 5.31
C GLY A 78 -1.24 -19.25 6.81
N ALA A 79 -0.85 -18.17 7.49
CA ALA A 79 -1.04 -17.94 8.91
C ALA A 79 -1.20 -16.43 9.20
N PRO A 80 -1.72 -16.07 10.39
CA PRO A 80 -1.79 -14.69 10.83
C PRO A 80 -0.40 -14.08 10.99
N LEU A 81 -0.30 -12.79 10.70
CA LEU A 81 0.92 -11.99 10.88
C LEU A 81 0.77 -11.07 12.08
N ASP A 82 1.88 -10.82 12.78
CA ASP A 82 1.96 -9.84 13.87
C ASP A 82 2.41 -8.45 13.35
N SER A 83 3.08 -8.41 12.19
CA SER A 83 3.51 -7.17 11.55
C SER A 83 3.57 -7.31 10.03
N LEU A 84 3.51 -6.18 9.33
CA LEU A 84 3.53 -6.11 7.87
C LEU A 84 4.37 -4.92 7.40
N ASP A 85 5.43 -5.19 6.65
CA ASP A 85 6.19 -4.14 5.97
C ASP A 85 5.55 -3.80 4.64
N ILE A 86 5.32 -2.51 4.40
CA ILE A 86 4.72 -2.00 3.17
C ILE A 86 5.50 -0.84 2.57
N ARG A 87 5.41 -0.69 1.25
CA ARG A 87 5.84 0.53 0.53
C ARG A 87 4.68 1.10 -0.25
N ILE A 88 4.44 2.39 -0.06
CA ILE A 88 3.37 3.12 -0.75
C ILE A 88 4.01 4.04 -1.78
N TYR A 89 3.62 3.88 -3.04
CA TYR A 89 4.04 4.71 -4.17
C TYR A 89 2.86 5.55 -4.62
N GLN A 90 3.07 6.85 -4.75
CA GLN A 90 2.13 7.74 -5.44
C GLN A 90 2.54 7.80 -6.90
N LEU A 91 1.65 7.36 -7.79
CA LEU A 91 1.86 7.46 -9.22
C LEU A 91 1.50 8.87 -9.71
N SER A 92 2.20 9.31 -10.75
CA SER A 92 1.87 10.53 -11.49
C SER A 92 1.97 10.26 -12.97
N ALA A 93 1.09 10.88 -13.75
CA ALA A 93 1.15 10.81 -15.21
C ALA A 93 2.51 11.28 -15.77
N LEU A 94 3.16 12.26 -15.13
CA LEU A 94 4.42 12.85 -15.60
C LEU A 94 5.68 12.01 -15.27
N VAL A 95 5.72 11.37 -14.08
CA VAL A 95 6.94 10.73 -13.54
C VAL A 95 6.78 9.22 -13.35
N GLY A 96 5.58 8.67 -13.49
CA GLY A 96 5.31 7.28 -13.11
C GLY A 96 5.38 7.09 -11.58
N ARG A 97 6.08 6.05 -11.11
CA ARG A 97 6.28 5.75 -9.68
C ARG A 97 7.15 6.81 -9.01
N GLY A 98 6.56 7.57 -8.09
CA GLY A 98 7.32 8.46 -7.19
C GLY A 98 8.13 7.71 -6.14
N ALA A 99 8.89 8.44 -5.32
CA ALA A 99 9.65 7.85 -4.22
C ALA A 99 8.73 7.13 -3.22
N PRO A 100 9.04 5.87 -2.81
CA PRO A 100 8.19 5.14 -1.89
C PRO A 100 8.22 5.71 -0.49
N LYS A 101 7.08 5.61 0.20
CA LYS A 101 7.02 5.70 1.65
C LYS A 101 7.01 4.28 2.23
N SER A 102 8.08 3.90 2.93
CA SER A 102 8.16 2.62 3.65
C SER A 102 7.54 2.76 5.04
N VAL A 103 6.71 1.80 5.44
CA VAL A 103 6.00 1.77 6.73
C VAL A 103 5.90 0.33 7.21
N THR A 104 6.12 0.11 8.51
CA THR A 104 5.81 -1.15 9.19
C THR A 104 4.50 -1.00 9.95
N LEU A 105 3.52 -1.86 9.66
CA LEU A 105 2.25 -1.94 10.37
C LEU A 105 2.32 -3.02 11.45
N ILE A 106 1.76 -2.73 12.63
CA ILE A 106 1.56 -3.72 13.71
C ILE A 106 0.09 -4.15 13.65
N LEU A 107 -0.18 -5.45 13.69
CA LEU A 107 -1.49 -6.07 13.39
C LEU A 107 -2.23 -6.58 14.65
#